data_AF-A0A9Q3EDB5-F1
#
_entry.id   AF-A0A9Q3EDB5-F1
#
_cell.length_a   1.000
_cell.length_b   1.000
_cell.length_c   1.000
_cell.angle_alpha   90.00
_cell.angle_beta   90.00
_cell.angle_gamma   90.00
#
_symmetry.space_group_name_H-M   'P 1'
#
loop_
_entity.id
_entity.type
_entity.pdbx_description
1 polymer ?
#
loop_
_entity_poly.entity_id
_entity_poly.type
_entity_poly.pdbx_seq_one_letter_code
_entity_poly.pdbx_strand_id
1 'polypeptide(L)'
;MKNVIIFKDLLKDLKEPQYVTTLTSKMKLKLAAIFRKNRKSFAIGDDPLEKIRGNHIKPYLDVERIYPNMLRRLSYLAILETRKEFWKHVNKVLQMGVIKIIEHNEIVEVTTPVLITWHDGKYRSCGDFRDLNNYT
;
A
#
# COMPACT_ATOMS: atom_id res chain seq x y z
N MET A 1 35.24 18.05 -14.87
CA MET A 1 35.19 16.58 -14.73
C MET A 1 34.58 16.09 -13.40
N LYS A 2 34.75 16.78 -12.27
CA LYS A 2 34.19 16.34 -10.96
C LYS A 2 32.65 16.20 -10.89
N ASN A 3 31.89 17.06 -11.59
CA ASN A 3 30.42 17.03 -11.56
C ASN A 3 29.77 15.84 -12.30
N VAL A 4 30.47 15.20 -13.23
CA VAL A 4 29.93 14.07 -14.03
C VAL A 4 30.04 12.76 -13.24
N ILE A 5 31.08 12.63 -12.41
CA ILE A 5 31.34 11.42 -11.61
C ILE A 5 30.28 11.28 -10.51
N ILE A 6 29.95 12.40 -9.83
CA ILE A 6 28.87 12.47 -8.84
C ILE A 6 27.52 12.00 -9.42
N PHE A 7 27.25 12.34 -10.68
CA PHE A 7 25.99 12.01 -11.36
C PHE A 7 25.82 10.51 -11.64
N LYS A 8 26.91 9.80 -11.99
CA LYS A 8 26.87 8.36 -12.30
C LYS A 8 26.64 7.51 -11.06
N ASP A 9 27.26 7.86 -9.93
CA ASP A 9 27.06 7.12 -8.69
C ASP A 9 25.68 7.40 -8.06
N LEU A 10 25.10 8.59 -8.30
CA LEU A 10 23.74 8.95 -7.87
C LEU A 10 22.60 8.29 -8.66
N LEU A 11 22.89 7.75 -9.85
CA LEU A 11 21.91 7.12 -10.75
C LEU A 11 21.96 5.60 -10.75
N LYS A 12 22.95 4.97 -10.12
CA LYS A 12 23.11 3.49 -10.10
C LYS A 12 21.90 2.75 -9.54
N ASP A 13 21.18 3.37 -8.61
CA ASP A 13 20.03 2.77 -7.92
C ASP A 13 18.67 3.28 -8.44
N LEU A 14 18.66 4.17 -9.44
CA LEU A 14 17.45 4.79 -9.95
C LEU A 14 17.15 4.30 -11.38
N LYS A 15 15.89 3.92 -11.65
CA LYS A 15 15.43 3.67 -13.03
C LYS A 15 15.76 4.87 -13.90
N GLU A 16 16.15 4.62 -15.16
CA GLU A 16 16.45 5.68 -16.10
C GLU A 16 15.27 6.67 -16.19
N PRO A 17 15.49 7.96 -15.91
CA PRO A 17 14.43 8.95 -15.93
C PRO A 17 13.95 9.18 -17.36
N GLN A 18 12.66 8.95 -17.59
CA GLN A 18 12.02 9.24 -18.87
C GLN A 18 11.69 10.74 -18.94
N TYR A 19 12.38 11.45 -19.82
CA TYR A 19 12.12 12.87 -20.09
C TYR A 19 11.50 13.03 -21.47
N VAL A 20 10.60 14.00 -21.62
CA VAL A 20 10.14 14.46 -22.93
C VAL A 20 11.35 14.95 -23.74
N THR A 21 11.37 14.65 -25.05
CA THR A 21 12.50 14.96 -25.96
C THR A 21 12.77 16.46 -26.10
N THR A 22 11.78 17.31 -25.82
CA THR A 22 11.87 18.76 -25.89
C THR A 22 12.66 19.40 -24.75
N LEU A 23 13.01 18.63 -23.70
CA LEU A 23 13.73 19.15 -22.54
C LEU A 23 15.22 19.31 -22.81
N THR A 24 15.71 20.55 -22.72
CA THR A 24 17.15 20.84 -22.75
C THR A 24 17.86 20.29 -21.51
N SER A 25 19.17 20.07 -21.60
CA SER A 25 20.00 19.58 -20.49
C SER A 25 19.89 20.46 -19.23
N LYS A 26 19.77 21.78 -19.41
CA LYS A 26 19.61 22.74 -18.30
C LYS A 26 18.28 22.57 -17.57
N MET A 27 17.20 22.29 -18.30
CA MET A 27 15.87 22.06 -17.72
C MET A 27 15.82 20.75 -16.95
N LYS A 28 16.44 19.68 -17.48
CA LYS A 28 16.57 18.39 -16.79
C LYS A 28 17.29 18.54 -15.44
N LEU A 29 18.38 19.30 -15.41
CA LEU A 29 19.11 19.60 -14.17
C LEU A 29 18.25 20.35 -13.15
N LYS A 30 17.47 21.34 -13.60
CA LYS A 30 16.56 22.09 -12.74
C LYS A 30 15.47 21.18 -12.14
N LEU A 31 14.89 20.29 -12.96
CA LEU A 31 13.89 19.31 -12.50
C LEU A 31 14.49 18.34 -11.48
N ALA A 32 15.67 17.78 -11.74
CA ALA A 32 16.35 16.89 -10.80
C ALA A 32 16.61 17.58 -9.45
N ALA A 33 17.03 18.85 -9.47
CA ALA A 33 17.21 19.63 -8.25
C ALA A 33 15.89 19.83 -7.47
N ILE A 34 14.78 20.11 -8.16
CA ILE A 34 13.45 20.26 -7.55
C ILE A 34 12.98 18.93 -6.95
N PHE A 35 13.08 17.82 -7.68
CA PHE A 35 12.69 16.50 -7.18
C PHE A 35 13.51 16.08 -5.97
N ARG A 36 14.83 16.34 -5.98
CA ARG A 36 15.68 16.07 -4.84
C ARG A 36 15.32 16.93 -3.63
N LYS A 37 15.09 18.24 -3.84
CA LYS A 37 14.66 19.16 -2.78
C LYS A 37 13.35 18.71 -2.13
N ASN A 38 12.41 18.24 -2.94
CA ASN A 38 11.08 17.81 -2.49
C ASN A 38 10.95 16.30 -2.34
N ARG A 39 12.06 15.55 -2.22
CA ARG A 39 12.06 14.06 -2.23
C ARG A 39 11.05 13.46 -1.26
N LYS A 40 10.93 14.03 -0.06
CA LYS A 40 10.02 13.58 1.01
C LYS A 40 8.53 13.77 0.69
N SER A 41 8.20 14.55 -0.34
CA SER A 41 6.80 14.78 -0.76
C SER A 41 6.32 13.74 -1.77
N PHE A 42 7.23 12.91 -2.29
CA PHE A 42 6.89 11.83 -3.22
C PHE A 42 6.73 10.52 -2.46
N ALA A 43 5.74 9.72 -2.85
CA ALA A 43 5.57 8.36 -2.37
C ALA A 43 6.69 7.48 -2.95
N ILE A 44 7.81 7.38 -2.25
CA ILE A 44 8.87 6.41 -2.55
C ILE A 44 8.47 5.12 -1.83
N GLY A 45 8.38 4.04 -2.61
CA GLY A 45 7.45 2.92 -2.39
C GLY A 45 7.59 2.04 -1.14
N ASP A 46 8.47 2.42 -0.21
CA ASP A 46 8.83 1.64 0.99
C ASP A 46 8.93 2.50 2.27
N ASP A 47 8.62 3.81 2.21
CA ASP A 47 8.59 4.62 3.43
C ASP A 47 7.42 4.14 4.33
N PRO A 48 7.66 3.83 5.62
CA PRO A 48 6.60 3.36 6.51
C PRO A 48 5.55 4.46 6.69
N LEU A 49 4.29 4.12 6.41
CA LEU A 49 3.17 5.06 6.49
C LEU A 49 2.77 5.36 7.93
N GLU A 50 3.29 4.60 8.90
CA GLU A 50 3.11 4.82 10.34
C GLU A 50 3.47 6.25 10.79
N LYS A 51 4.33 6.95 10.05
CA LYS A 51 4.73 8.34 10.38
C LYS A 51 3.69 9.38 10.00
N ILE A 52 2.65 9.02 9.25
CA ILE A 52 1.56 9.93 8.88
C ILE A 52 0.63 10.09 10.08
N ARG A 53 0.68 11.28 10.71
CA ARG A 53 -0.24 11.66 11.78
C ARG A 53 -1.58 12.07 11.16
N GLY A 54 -2.49 11.12 11.04
CA GLY A 54 -3.90 11.36 10.72
C GLY A 54 -4.76 11.44 11.98
N ASN A 55 -6.02 11.87 11.81
CA ASN A 55 -7.01 11.71 12.87
C ASN A 55 -7.32 10.22 13.05
N HIS A 56 -7.24 9.72 14.27
CA HIS A 56 -7.73 8.38 14.59
C HIS A 56 -9.26 8.38 14.46
N ILE A 57 -9.76 7.66 13.46
CA ILE A 57 -11.20 7.46 13.29
C ILE A 57 -11.62 6.31 14.20
N LYS A 58 -12.62 6.55 15.05
CA LYS A 58 -13.27 5.51 15.84
C LYS A 58 -14.60 5.17 15.15
N PRO A 59 -14.63 4.18 14.25
CA PRO A 59 -15.90 3.73 13.68
C PRO A 59 -16.79 3.18 14.80
N TYR A 60 -18.09 3.46 14.72
CA TYR A 60 -19.10 2.83 15.57
C TYR A 60 -19.96 1.92 14.70
N LEU A 61 -20.61 0.95 15.32
CA LEU A 61 -21.59 0.10 14.67
C LEU A 61 -22.98 0.46 15.19
N ASP A 62 -23.99 0.47 14.32
CA ASP A 62 -25.40 0.69 14.64
C ASP A 62 -26.05 -0.50 15.39
N VAL A 63 -25.27 -1.55 15.63
CA VAL A 63 -25.68 -2.74 16.39
C VAL A 63 -24.79 -2.97 17.60
N GLU A 64 -25.42 -3.38 18.69
CA GLU A 64 -24.72 -3.77 19.90
C GLU A 64 -24.23 -5.23 19.83
N ARG A 65 -23.33 -5.59 20.75
CA ARG A 65 -22.89 -6.98 20.91
C ARG A 65 -24.04 -7.81 21.50
N ILE A 66 -24.24 -9.06 21.10
CA ILE A 66 -23.41 -9.88 20.20
C ILE A 66 -23.72 -9.56 18.72
N TYR A 67 -22.67 -9.33 17.93
CA TYR A 67 -22.82 -8.96 16.52
C TYR A 67 -23.50 -10.04 15.67
N PRO A 68 -24.29 -9.65 14.65
CA PRO A 68 -24.91 -10.59 13.72
C PRO A 68 -23.93 -11.53 13.02
N ASN A 69 -24.36 -12.75 12.71
CA ASN A 69 -23.53 -13.75 12.01
C ASN A 69 -22.99 -13.27 10.65
N MET A 70 -23.69 -12.34 9.99
CA MET A 70 -23.23 -11.75 8.73
C MET A 70 -21.97 -10.88 8.89
N LEU A 71 -21.63 -10.46 10.10
CA LEU A 71 -20.37 -9.81 10.41
C LEU A 71 -19.25 -10.82 10.72
N ARG A 72 -19.51 -12.14 10.68
CA ARG A 72 -18.54 -13.22 10.94
C ARG A 72 -18.35 -14.11 9.72
N ARG A 73 -18.03 -13.50 8.58
CA ARG A 73 -17.93 -14.22 7.32
C ARG A 73 -16.58 -14.90 7.18
N LEU A 74 -16.62 -16.16 6.72
CA LEU A 74 -15.44 -16.93 6.36
C LEU A 74 -14.81 -16.40 5.07
N SER A 75 -13.49 -16.56 4.95
CA SER A 75 -12.74 -16.25 3.74
C SER A 75 -13.19 -17.09 2.56
N TYR A 76 -13.19 -16.50 1.37
CA TYR A 76 -13.40 -17.23 0.13
C TYR A 76 -12.28 -18.25 -0.12
N LEU A 77 -12.63 -19.36 -0.76
CA LEU A 77 -11.65 -20.34 -1.21
C LEU A 77 -10.76 -19.72 -2.29
N ALA A 78 -9.45 -19.82 -2.10
CA ALA A 78 -8.45 -19.36 -3.05
C ALA A 78 -7.46 -20.48 -3.37
N ILE A 79 -7.12 -20.63 -4.66
CA ILE A 79 -6.10 -21.56 -5.16
C ILE A 79 -4.69 -21.17 -4.69
N LEU A 80 -3.76 -22.12 -4.72
CA LEU A 80 -2.41 -21.96 -4.14
C LEU A 80 -1.63 -20.80 -4.75
N GLU A 81 -1.65 -20.66 -6.07
CA GLU A 81 -0.98 -19.59 -6.82
C GLU A 81 -1.49 -18.22 -6.37
N THR A 82 -2.80 -18.13 -6.19
CA THR A 82 -3.48 -16.91 -5.78
C THR A 82 -3.12 -16.54 -4.33
N ARG A 83 -3.00 -17.53 -3.44
CA ARG A 83 -2.53 -17.30 -2.06
C ARG A 83 -1.08 -16.82 -2.02
N LYS A 84 -0.21 -17.34 -2.88
CA LYS A 84 1.21 -16.90 -2.95
C LYS A 84 1.32 -15.43 -3.32
N GLU A 85 0.60 -14.98 -4.33
CA GLU A 85 0.60 -13.56 -4.72
C GLU A 85 -0.06 -12.67 -3.64
N PHE A 86 -1.13 -13.15 -3.00
CA PHE A 86 -1.73 -12.46 -1.86
C PHE A 86 -0.72 -12.22 -0.75
N TRP A 87 0.04 -13.25 -0.35
CA TRP A 87 1.02 -13.14 0.71
C TRP A 87 2.14 -12.16 0.41
N LYS A 88 2.58 -12.04 -0.86
CA LYS A 88 3.53 -10.99 -1.25
C LYS A 88 2.98 -9.59 -0.98
N HIS A 89 1.70 -9.37 -1.29
CA HIS A 89 1.04 -8.09 -1.04
C HIS A 89 0.84 -7.84 0.46
N VAL A 90 0.36 -8.83 1.21
CA VAL A 90 0.17 -8.75 2.67
C VAL A 90 1.48 -8.42 3.37
N ASN A 91 2.58 -9.09 3.03
CA ASN A 91 3.89 -8.83 3.63
C ASN A 91 4.38 -7.40 3.37
N LYS A 92 4.12 -6.86 2.18
CA LYS A 92 4.46 -5.46 1.88
C LYS A 92 3.67 -4.50 2.78
N VAL A 93 2.37 -4.71 2.91
CA VAL A 93 1.47 -3.84 3.69
C VAL A 93 1.74 -3.97 5.20
N LEU A 94 2.13 -5.16 5.67
CA LEU A 94 2.65 -5.40 7.02
C LEU A 94 3.93 -4.59 7.29
N GLN A 95 4.91 -4.64 6.37
CA GLN A 95 6.16 -3.87 6.49
C GLN A 95 5.94 -2.35 6.49
N MET A 96 4.88 -1.88 5.82
CA MET A 96 4.49 -0.47 5.82
C MET A 96 3.75 -0.03 7.08
N GLY A 97 3.37 -0.97 7.97
CA GLY A 97 2.64 -0.71 9.21
C GLY A 97 1.16 -0.40 9.03
N VAL A 98 0.58 -0.77 7.88
CA VAL A 98 -0.82 -0.47 7.55
C VAL A 98 -1.79 -1.52 8.11
N ILE A 99 -1.35 -2.78 8.19
CA ILE A 99 -2.08 -3.88 8.80
C ILE A 99 -1.22 -4.55 9.87
N LYS A 100 -1.85 -5.30 10.78
CA LYS A 100 -1.17 -6.13 11.78
C LYS A 100 -1.69 -7.56 11.73
N ILE A 101 -0.85 -8.52 12.12
CA ILE A 101 -1.28 -9.88 12.41
C ILE A 101 -1.97 -9.85 13.78
N ILE A 102 -3.13 -10.50 13.88
CA ILE A 102 -3.85 -10.65 15.14
C ILE A 102 -3.24 -11.83 15.90
N GLU A 103 -2.86 -11.60 17.15
CA GLU A 103 -2.27 -12.64 18.00
C GLU A 103 -3.33 -13.63 18.50
N HIS A 104 -2.90 -14.83 18.94
CA HIS A 104 -3.81 -15.90 19.37
C HIS A 104 -4.78 -15.50 20.50
N ASN A 105 -4.39 -14.53 21.33
CA ASN A 105 -5.18 -14.08 22.48
C ASN A 105 -6.12 -12.90 22.16
N GLU A 106 -6.07 -12.36 20.95
CA GLU A 106 -6.93 -11.24 20.55
C GLU A 106 -8.27 -11.76 20.01
N ILE A 107 -9.37 -11.27 20.58
CA ILE A 107 -10.73 -11.66 20.15
C ILE A 107 -11.08 -10.90 18.88
N VAL A 108 -11.37 -11.65 17.80
CA VAL A 108 -11.91 -11.10 16.55
C VAL A 108 -13.40 -11.38 16.48
N GLU A 109 -14.22 -10.34 16.60
CA GLU A 109 -15.69 -10.46 16.59
C GLU A 109 -16.31 -10.21 15.23
N VAL A 110 -15.57 -9.52 14.34
CA VAL A 110 -15.99 -9.13 12.99
C VAL A 110 -14.94 -9.59 11.98
N THR A 111 -15.38 -10.30 10.95
CA THR A 111 -14.55 -10.76 9.83
C THR A 111 -15.23 -10.49 8.51
N THR A 112 -14.50 -9.84 7.60
CA THR A 112 -14.92 -9.59 6.22
C THR A 112 -14.00 -10.37 5.28
N PRO A 113 -14.53 -11.10 4.29
CA PRO A 113 -13.69 -11.86 3.39
C PRO A 113 -12.94 -10.94 2.43
N VAL A 114 -11.78 -11.41 1.97
CA VAL A 114 -10.98 -10.73 0.95
C VAL A 114 -11.27 -11.35 -0.40
N LEU A 115 -11.68 -10.52 -1.35
CA LEU A 115 -11.79 -10.82 -2.77
C LEU A 115 -10.44 -10.63 -3.44
N ILE A 116 -10.20 -11.49 -4.42
CA ILE A 116 -8.95 -11.49 -5.16
C ILE A 116 -9.26 -11.25 -6.62
N THR A 117 -8.61 -10.24 -7.19
CA THR A 117 -8.85 -9.80 -8.56
C THR A 117 -7.54 -9.70 -9.33
N TRP A 118 -7.61 -9.98 -10.63
CA TRP A 118 -6.51 -9.85 -11.56
C TRP A 118 -6.83 -8.76 -12.57
N HIS A 119 -5.96 -7.77 -12.67
CA HIS A 119 -6.12 -6.65 -13.61
C HIS A 119 -4.75 -6.32 -14.22
N ASP A 120 -4.65 -6.25 -15.54
CA ASP A 120 -3.40 -6.04 -16.30
C ASP A 120 -2.25 -6.97 -15.88
N GLY A 121 -2.55 -8.25 -15.64
CA GLY A 121 -1.56 -9.22 -15.16
C GLY A 121 -1.08 -8.98 -13.73
N LYS A 122 -1.73 -8.10 -12.97
CA LYS A 122 -1.38 -7.78 -11.58
C LYS A 122 -2.47 -8.24 -10.62
N TYR A 123 -2.00 -8.79 -9.52
CA TYR A 123 -2.81 -9.18 -8.36
C TYR A 123 -3.29 -7.94 -7.60
N ARG A 124 -4.57 -7.92 -7.19
CA ARG A 124 -5.13 -6.95 -6.23
C ARG A 124 -6.07 -7.64 -5.25
N SER A 125 -5.93 -7.30 -3.96
CA SER A 125 -6.81 -7.71 -2.88
C SER A 125 -7.85 -6.62 -2.59
N CYS A 126 -9.11 -7.00 -2.41
CA CYS A 126 -10.21 -6.10 -2.10
C CYS A 126 -11.02 -6.67 -0.92
N GLY A 127 -11.30 -5.88 0.11
CA GLY A 127 -12.18 -6.33 1.19
C GLY A 127 -13.65 -6.28 0.76
N ASP A 128 -14.41 -7.34 1.03
CA ASP A 128 -15.86 -7.34 0.87
C ASP A 128 -16.52 -6.76 2.13
N PHE A 129 -16.71 -5.44 2.13
CA PHE A 129 -17.27 -4.70 3.26
C PHE A 129 -18.78 -4.50 3.19
N ARG A 130 -19.50 -5.15 2.25
CA ARG A 130 -20.93 -4.89 2.05
C ARG A 130 -21.76 -5.13 3.31
N ASP A 131 -21.52 -6.26 3.99
CA ASP A 131 -22.25 -6.57 5.22
C ASP A 131 -21.86 -5.61 6.34
N LEU A 132 -20.59 -5.22 6.44
CA LEU A 132 -20.11 -4.24 7.42
C LEU A 132 -20.77 -2.87 7.22
N ASN A 133 -20.87 -2.42 5.97
CA ASN A 133 -21.43 -1.13 5.61
C ASN A 133 -22.93 -0.99 5.92
N ASN A 134 -23.65 -2.10 6.13
CA ASN A 134 -25.04 -2.06 6.56
C ASN A 134 -25.18 -1.69 8.06
N TYR A 135 -24.07 -1.61 8.79
CA TYR A 135 -24.02 -1.36 10.23
C TYR A 135 -23.07 -0.22 10.63
N THR A 136 -22.48 0.53 9.68
CA THR A 136 -21.53 1.64 9.93
C THR A 136 -22.02 2.92 9.29
#